data_AF-A0A224XDG8-F1
#
_entry.id   AF-A0A224XDG8-F1
#
_cell.length_a   1.000
_cell.length_b   1.000
_cell.length_c   1.000
_cell.angle_alpha   90.00
_cell.angle_beta   90.00
_cell.angle_gamma   90.00
#
_symmetry.space_group_name_H-M   'P 1'
#
loop_
_entity.id
_entity.type
_entity.pdbx_description
1 polymer ?
#
loop_
_entity_poly.entity_id
_entity_poly.type
_entity_poly.pdbx_seq_one_letter_code
_entity_poly.pdbx_strand_id
1 'polypeptide(L)'
;MASNLFNLEYTTSLTVINSSLVILFCLLTRCLAKKMGLTDFKLKISVPKFIGVVALGAVCLSVASIIGSIIFANSGEATTANQQMIENVLKTVPLLPHVLTLVFLAPIVEEVIFRGLVIGKLSSKYRWIGCLLSIELFGLSHNPTNLGSWLTYGGMGKF
;
A
#
# COMPACT_ATOMS: atom_id res chain seq x y z
N MET A 1 -41.09 1.78 -6.28
CA MET A 1 -40.75 0.61 -5.41
C MET A 1 -39.91 -0.42 -6.18
N ALA A 2 -40.33 -0.89 -7.35
CA ALA A 2 -39.57 -1.84 -8.17
C ALA A 2 -38.18 -1.33 -8.64
N SER A 3 -38.05 -0.04 -9.00
CA SER A 3 -36.78 0.57 -9.40
C SER A 3 -35.72 0.57 -8.28
N ASN A 4 -36.15 0.76 -7.03
CA ASN A 4 -35.25 0.76 -5.87
C ASN A 4 -34.77 -0.65 -5.52
N LEU A 5 -35.64 -1.66 -5.69
CA LEU A 5 -35.26 -3.07 -5.51
C LEU A 5 -34.26 -3.51 -6.58
N PHE A 6 -34.51 -3.16 -7.85
CA PHE A 6 -33.59 -3.45 -8.94
C PHE A 6 -32.20 -2.80 -8.74
N ASN A 7 -32.16 -1.53 -8.34
CA ASN A 7 -30.90 -0.84 -8.03
C ASN A 7 -30.15 -1.45 -6.84
N LEU A 8 -30.88 -1.92 -5.83
CA LEU A 8 -30.31 -2.57 -4.65
C LEU A 8 -29.70 -3.93 -5.01
N GLU A 9 -30.43 -4.75 -5.78
CA GLU A 9 -29.93 -6.05 -6.26
C GLU A 9 -28.70 -5.87 -7.14
N TYR A 10 -28.75 -4.92 -8.09
CA TYR A 10 -27.63 -4.59 -8.97
C TYR A 10 -26.38 -4.17 -8.17
N THR A 11 -26.54 -3.27 -7.20
CA THR A 11 -25.43 -2.82 -6.33
C THR A 11 -24.87 -3.96 -5.49
N THR A 12 -25.73 -4.84 -4.99
CA THR A 12 -25.33 -6.01 -4.19
C THR A 12 -24.53 -7.00 -5.05
N SER A 13 -25.03 -7.32 -6.25
CA SER A 13 -24.33 -8.20 -7.19
C SER A 13 -22.96 -7.64 -7.59
N LEU A 14 -22.86 -6.35 -7.91
CA LEU A 14 -21.57 -5.70 -8.20
C LEU A 14 -20.60 -5.76 -7.01
N THR A 15 -21.10 -5.56 -5.79
CA THR A 15 -20.29 -5.64 -4.56
C THR A 15 -19.69 -7.04 -4.39
N VAL A 16 -20.52 -8.08 -4.56
CA VAL A 16 -20.09 -9.48 -4.44
C VAL A 16 -19.06 -9.82 -5.51
N ILE A 17 -19.30 -9.41 -6.76
CA ILE A 17 -18.37 -9.66 -7.87
C ILE A 17 -17.02 -8.98 -7.60
N ASN A 18 -17.01 -7.67 -7.29
CA ASN A 18 -15.78 -6.92 -7.03
C ASN A 18 -15.00 -7.49 -5.84
N SER A 19 -15.69 -7.84 -4.76
CA SER A 19 -15.07 -8.46 -3.58
C SER A 19 -14.43 -9.81 -3.93
N SER A 20 -15.14 -10.63 -4.71
CA SER A 20 -14.65 -11.94 -5.17
C SER A 20 -13.41 -11.80 -6.06
N LEU A 21 -13.40 -10.81 -6.96
CA LEU A 21 -12.25 -10.52 -7.82
C LEU A 21 -11.03 -10.06 -7.01
N VAL A 22 -11.21 -9.18 -6.02
CA VAL A 22 -10.12 -8.74 -5.13
C VAL A 22 -9.55 -9.92 -4.35
N ILE A 23 -10.41 -10.77 -3.78
CA ILE A 23 -9.97 -11.98 -3.06
C ILE A 23 -9.20 -12.91 -4.00
N LEU A 24 -9.72 -13.16 -5.21
CA LEU A 24 -9.04 -13.99 -6.20
C LEU A 24 -7.65 -13.40 -6.53
N PHE A 25 -7.56 -12.09 -6.75
CA PHE A 25 -6.29 -11.44 -7.06
C PHE A 25 -5.29 -11.55 -5.89
N CYS A 26 -5.73 -11.37 -4.64
CA CYS A 26 -4.90 -11.62 -3.46
C CYS A 26 -4.35 -13.06 -3.43
N LEU A 27 -5.19 -14.05 -3.70
CA LEU A 27 -4.80 -15.47 -3.71
C LEU A 27 -3.80 -15.77 -4.84
N LEU A 28 -4.05 -15.25 -6.04
CA LEU A 28 -3.16 -15.42 -7.20
C LEU A 28 -1.80 -14.78 -6.95
N THR A 29 -1.76 -13.54 -6.47
CA THR A 29 -0.52 -12.83 -6.13
C THR A 29 0.27 -13.60 -5.08
N ARG A 30 -0.40 -14.09 -4.02
CA ARG A 30 0.25 -14.91 -2.98
C ARG A 30 0.77 -16.24 -3.53
N CYS A 31 0.02 -16.90 -4.41
CA CYS A 31 0.44 -18.16 -5.05
C CYS A 31 1.67 -17.95 -5.93
N LEU A 32 1.67 -16.90 -6.76
CA LEU A 32 2.80 -16.53 -7.59
C LEU A 32 4.03 -16.18 -6.75
N ALA A 33 3.84 -15.37 -5.71
CA ALA A 33 4.91 -14.98 -4.81
C ALA A 33 5.58 -16.20 -4.15
N LYS A 34 4.79 -17.19 -3.71
CA LYS A 34 5.32 -18.47 -3.19
C LYS A 34 6.11 -19.23 -4.24
N LYS A 35 5.56 -19.38 -5.46
CA LYS A 35 6.26 -20.08 -6.56
C LYS A 35 7.60 -19.42 -6.92
N MET A 36 7.68 -18.10 -6.79
CA MET A 36 8.89 -17.32 -7.08
C MET A 36 9.85 -17.21 -5.88
N GLY A 37 9.51 -17.78 -4.72
CA GLY A 37 10.29 -17.68 -3.49
C GLY A 37 10.38 -16.27 -2.93
N LEU A 38 9.33 -15.45 -3.13
CA LEU A 38 9.25 -14.06 -2.69
C LEU A 38 8.65 -13.89 -1.30
N THR A 39 8.23 -14.99 -0.65
CA THR A 39 7.49 -14.96 0.63
C THR A 39 8.30 -15.42 1.84
N ASP A 40 9.56 -15.85 1.64
CA ASP A 40 10.38 -16.46 2.70
C ASP A 40 11.11 -15.40 3.54
N PHE A 41 10.34 -14.56 4.23
CA PHE A 41 10.87 -13.58 5.16
C PHE A 41 11.16 -14.22 6.51
N LYS A 42 12.37 -14.80 6.66
CA LYS A 42 12.82 -15.31 7.96
C LYS A 42 13.29 -14.14 8.84
N LEU A 43 12.40 -13.63 9.68
CA LEU A 43 12.75 -12.67 10.74
C LEU A 43 13.54 -13.39 11.84
N LYS A 44 14.88 -13.22 11.83
CA LYS A 44 15.79 -13.70 12.88
C LYS A 44 16.05 -12.60 13.91
N ILE A 45 15.00 -12.07 14.54
CA ILE A 45 15.09 -11.01 15.54
C ILE A 45 14.28 -11.38 16.78
N SER A 46 14.76 -11.03 17.97
CA SER A 46 14.01 -11.27 19.21
C SER A 46 12.78 -10.35 19.29
N VAL A 47 11.71 -10.79 19.94
CA VAL A 47 10.45 -10.03 20.08
C VAL A 47 10.67 -8.61 20.62
N PRO A 48 11.49 -8.35 21.66
CA PRO A 48 11.72 -6.98 22.14
C PRO A 48 12.40 -6.09 21.10
N LYS A 49 13.38 -6.64 20.36
CA LYS A 49 14.05 -5.91 19.28
C LYS A 49 13.11 -5.66 18.11
N PHE A 50 12.24 -6.62 17.78
CA PHE A 50 11.19 -6.43 16.77
C PHE A 50 10.25 -5.29 17.15
N ILE A 51 9.73 -5.27 18.39
CA ILE A 51 8.88 -4.18 18.89
C ILE A 51 9.61 -2.84 18.81
N GLY A 52 10.88 -2.79 19.22
CA GLY A 52 11.69 -1.57 19.12
C GLY A 52 11.87 -1.08 17.68
N VAL A 53 12.11 -1.99 16.73
CA VAL A 53 12.22 -1.66 15.30
C VAL A 53 10.88 -1.16 14.74
N VAL A 54 9.77 -1.82 15.09
CA VAL A 54 8.42 -1.39 14.67
C VAL A 54 8.07 -0.03 15.24
N ALA A 55 8.34 0.21 16.53
CA ALA A 55 8.10 1.49 17.18
C ALA A 55 8.94 2.62 16.55
N LEU A 56 10.23 2.37 16.30
CA LEU A 56 11.10 3.32 15.61
C LEU A 56 10.59 3.60 14.18
N GLY A 57 10.18 2.56 13.45
CA GLY A 57 9.58 2.71 12.12
C GLY A 57 8.32 3.58 12.16
N ALA A 58 7.43 3.35 13.12
CA ALA A 58 6.22 4.15 13.30
C ALA A 58 6.54 5.63 13.60
N VAL A 59 7.55 5.90 14.43
CA VAL A 59 8.02 7.27 14.69
C VAL A 59 8.59 7.91 13.41
N CYS A 60 9.46 7.21 12.69
CA CYS A 60 10.03 7.71 11.43
C CYS A 60 8.95 8.02 10.39
N LEU A 61 7.96 7.14 10.24
CA LEU A 61 6.81 7.35 9.36
C LEU A 61 5.99 8.57 9.78
N SER A 62 5.75 8.74 11.09
CA SER A 62 5.02 9.89 11.63
C SER A 62 5.77 11.19 11.36
N VAL A 63 7.09 11.22 11.57
CA VAL A 63 7.94 12.39 11.29
C VAL A 63 7.95 12.70 9.80
N ALA A 64 8.15 11.70 8.93
CA ALA A 64 8.09 11.88 7.49
C ALA A 64 6.73 12.42 7.04
N SER A 65 5.64 11.93 7.63
CA SER A 65 4.29 12.41 7.34
C SER A 65 4.06 13.84 7.79
N ILE A 66 4.59 14.24 8.96
CA ILE A 66 4.51 15.63 9.44
C ILE A 66 5.31 16.55 8.51
N ILE A 67 6.55 16.19 8.17
CA ILE A 67 7.39 16.98 7.25
C ILE A 67 6.71 17.08 5.88
N GLY A 68 6.24 15.95 5.35
CA GLY A 68 5.47 15.88 4.12
C GLY A 68 4.27 16.82 4.15
N SER A 69 3.50 16.81 5.24
CA SER A 69 2.33 17.67 5.45
C SER A 69 2.68 19.16 5.52
N ILE A 70 3.79 19.53 6.16
CA ILE A 70 4.27 20.92 6.21
C ILE A 70 4.68 21.40 4.82
N ILE A 71 5.43 20.59 4.07
CA ILE A 71 5.85 20.92 2.70
C ILE A 71 4.62 21.02 1.79
N PHE A 72 3.66 20.12 1.96
CA PHE A 72 2.42 20.07 1.21
C PHE A 72 1.49 21.25 1.51
N ALA A 73 1.40 21.71 2.77
CA ALA A 73 0.66 22.91 3.12
C ALA A 73 1.20 24.17 2.40
N ASN A 74 2.50 24.17 2.08
CA ASN A 74 3.14 25.26 1.32
C ASN A 74 2.96 25.14 -0.20
N SER A 75 2.44 24.03 -0.73
CA SER A 75 2.16 23.86 -2.17
C SER A 75 0.75 24.30 -2.57
N GLY A 76 -0.08 24.74 -1.63
CA GLY A 76 -1.46 25.20 -1.90
C GLY A 76 -2.47 24.08 -2.14
N GLU A 77 -2.09 22.82 -1.92
CA GLU A 77 -2.97 21.67 -2.03
C GLU A 77 -3.52 21.27 -0.65
N ALA A 78 -4.76 20.76 -0.57
CA ALA A 78 -5.41 20.40 0.71
C ALA A 78 -5.16 18.94 1.14
N THR A 79 -4.97 18.02 0.18
CA THR A 79 -4.63 16.62 0.43
C THR A 79 -4.02 15.98 -0.84
N THR A 80 -3.26 14.89 -0.71
CA THR A 80 -2.57 14.26 -1.85
C THR A 80 -3.56 13.72 -2.89
N ALA A 81 -3.14 13.66 -4.16
CA ALA A 81 -3.97 13.13 -5.24
C ALA A 81 -4.48 11.70 -4.97
N ASN A 82 -3.64 10.84 -4.40
CA ASN A 82 -4.02 9.48 -4.00
C ASN A 82 -5.08 9.49 -2.89
N GLN A 83 -4.95 10.36 -1.88
CA GLN A 83 -5.94 10.47 -0.82
C GLN A 83 -7.28 11.01 -1.35
N GLN A 84 -7.27 12.00 -2.25
CA GLN A 84 -8.47 12.48 -2.93
C GLN A 84 -9.14 11.38 -3.75
N MET A 85 -8.36 10.57 -4.46
CA MET A 85 -8.87 9.43 -5.22
C MET A 85 -9.55 8.41 -4.31
N ILE A 86 -8.91 8.04 -3.19
CA ILE A 86 -9.47 7.14 -2.19
C ILE A 86 -10.79 7.68 -1.64
N GLU A 87 -10.84 8.96 -1.28
CA GLU A 87 -12.06 9.60 -0.77
C GLU A 87 -13.19 9.64 -1.79
N ASN A 88 -12.88 9.84 -3.07
CA ASN A 88 -13.87 9.81 -4.14
C ASN A 88 -14.38 8.38 -4.42
N VAL A 89 -13.50 7.39 -4.33
CA VAL A 89 -13.88 5.97 -4.42
C VAL A 89 -14.76 5.56 -3.24
N LEU A 90 -14.44 6.01 -2.01
CA LEU A 90 -15.25 5.74 -0.81
C LEU A 90 -16.69 6.26 -0.91
N LYS A 91 -16.92 7.33 -1.70
CA LYS A 91 -18.26 7.88 -1.95
C LYS A 91 -19.07 7.08 -2.98
N THR A 92 -18.41 6.28 -3.82
CA THR A 92 -19.01 5.66 -5.01
C THR A 92 -19.00 4.14 -4.99
N VAL A 93 -18.08 3.52 -4.24
CA VAL A 93 -17.92 2.08 -4.14
C VAL A 93 -18.31 1.61 -2.73
N PRO A 94 -19.05 0.49 -2.61
CA PRO A 94 -19.36 -0.11 -1.32
C PRO A 94 -18.12 -0.43 -0.48
N LEU A 95 -18.25 -0.34 0.84
CA LEU A 95 -17.11 -0.40 1.77
C LEU A 95 -16.32 -1.71 1.70
N LEU A 96 -16.99 -2.85 1.51
CA LEU A 96 -16.36 -4.18 1.54
C LEU A 96 -15.21 -4.36 0.53
N PRO A 97 -15.42 -4.21 -0.80
CA PRO A 97 -14.34 -4.36 -1.79
C PRO A 97 -13.21 -3.34 -1.59
N HIS A 98 -13.53 -2.16 -1.04
CA HIS A 98 -12.54 -1.14 -0.71
C HIS A 98 -11.65 -1.58 0.46
N VAL A 99 -12.23 -2.04 1.56
CA VAL A 99 -11.50 -2.60 2.71
C VAL A 99 -10.64 -3.78 2.28
N LEU A 100 -11.18 -4.68 1.45
CA LEU A 100 -10.42 -5.80 0.90
C LEU A 100 -9.19 -5.32 0.12
N THR A 101 -9.34 -4.25 -0.66
CA THR A 101 -8.24 -3.67 -1.42
C THR A 101 -7.18 -3.05 -0.50
N LEU A 102 -7.57 -2.13 0.38
CA LEU A 102 -6.61 -1.38 1.20
C LEU A 102 -5.96 -2.22 2.30
N VAL A 103 -6.69 -3.14 2.92
CA VAL A 103 -6.20 -3.90 4.09
C VAL A 103 -5.48 -5.18 3.69
N PHE A 104 -5.85 -5.77 2.54
CA PHE A 104 -5.26 -7.04 2.11
C PHE A 104 -4.49 -6.89 0.81
N LEU A 105 -5.14 -6.43 -0.26
CA LEU A 105 -4.51 -6.43 -1.57
C LEU A 105 -3.27 -5.54 -1.64
N ALA A 106 -3.39 -4.28 -1.23
CA ALA A 106 -2.30 -3.32 -1.26
C ALA A 106 -1.09 -3.83 -0.44
N PRO A 107 -1.22 -4.22 0.85
CA PRO A 107 -0.11 -4.78 1.61
C PRO A 107 0.50 -6.05 1.00
N ILE A 108 -0.30 -6.95 0.43
CA ILE A 108 0.20 -8.16 -0.25
C ILE A 108 1.04 -7.78 -1.47
N VAL A 109 0.54 -6.88 -2.31
CA VAL A 109 1.24 -6.42 -3.52
C VAL A 109 2.52 -5.69 -3.14
N GLU A 110 2.45 -4.81 -2.14
CA GLU A 110 3.61 -4.06 -1.65
C GLU A 110 4.71 -4.99 -1.13
N GLU A 111 4.35 -5.97 -0.30
CA GLU A 111 5.32 -6.94 0.24
C GLU A 111 5.95 -7.79 -0.86
N VAL A 112 5.16 -8.26 -1.84
CA VAL A 112 5.66 -9.13 -2.92
C VAL A 112 6.56 -8.37 -3.89
N ILE A 113 6.16 -7.17 -4.32
CA ILE A 113 6.91 -6.38 -5.30
C ILE A 113 8.12 -5.73 -4.64
N PHE A 114 7.94 -4.96 -3.57
CA PHE A 114 9.03 -4.14 -3.04
C PHE A 114 9.98 -4.96 -2.18
N ARG A 115 9.45 -5.76 -1.24
CA ARG A 115 10.30 -6.49 -0.28
C ARG A 115 10.73 -7.84 -0.82
N GLY A 116 9.86 -8.55 -1.52
CA GLY A 116 10.16 -9.82 -2.16
C GLY A 116 11.05 -9.65 -3.39
N LEU A 117 10.60 -8.87 -4.37
CA LEU A 117 11.25 -8.76 -5.67
C LEU A 117 12.38 -7.70 -5.69
N VAL A 118 12.06 -6.43 -5.43
CA VAL A 118 13.02 -5.31 -5.56
C VAL A 118 14.16 -5.43 -4.54
N ILE A 119 13.84 -5.64 -3.26
CA ILE A 119 14.84 -5.76 -2.18
C ILE A 119 15.31 -7.21 -2.01
N GLY A 120 14.37 -8.16 -2.00
CA GLY A 120 14.60 -9.54 -1.56
C GLY A 120 15.43 -10.40 -2.51
N LYS A 121 15.46 -10.08 -3.81
CA LYS A 121 16.29 -10.80 -4.80
C LYS A 121 17.74 -10.31 -4.86
N LEU A 122 18.05 -9.14 -4.28
CA LEU A 122 19.41 -8.64 -4.24
C LEU A 122 20.22 -9.35 -3.16
N SER A 123 21.49 -9.61 -3.46
CA SER A 123 22.42 -10.13 -2.46
C SER A 123 22.61 -9.12 -1.33
N SER A 124 22.98 -9.59 -0.13
CA SER A 124 23.15 -8.73 1.06
C SER A 124 24.02 -7.48 0.79
N LYS A 125 25.05 -7.62 -0.05
CA LYS A 125 25.95 -6.53 -0.46
C LYS A 125 25.24 -5.40 -1.20
N TYR A 126 24.23 -5.69 -2.01
CA TYR A 126 23.51 -4.72 -2.85
C TYR A 126 22.11 -4.39 -2.31
N ARG A 127 21.74 -4.94 -1.16
CA ARG A 127 20.41 -4.74 -0.58
C ARG A 127 20.08 -3.27 -0.32
N TRP A 128 21.09 -2.45 -0.01
CA TRP A 128 20.93 -1.00 0.16
C TRP A 128 20.51 -0.30 -1.15
N ILE A 129 20.96 -0.78 -2.31
CA ILE A 129 20.53 -0.28 -3.63
C ILE A 129 19.05 -0.63 -3.83
N GLY A 130 18.66 -1.87 -3.48
CA GLY A 130 17.26 -2.27 -3.49
C GLY A 130 16.38 -1.37 -2.62
N CYS A 131 16.86 -0.98 -1.44
CA CYS A 131 16.13 -0.03 -0.59
C CYS A 131 15.95 1.34 -1.25
N LEU A 132 16.98 1.88 -1.89
CA LEU A 132 16.88 3.16 -2.60
C LEU A 132 15.92 3.09 -3.79
N LEU A 133 16.02 2.01 -4.59
CA LEU A 133 15.10 1.78 -5.69
C LEU A 133 13.67 1.57 -5.19
N SER A 134 13.49 0.91 -4.05
CA SER A 134 12.18 0.70 -3.45
C SER A 134 11.54 2.02 -2.99
N ILE A 135 12.32 2.90 -2.34
CA ILE A 135 11.86 4.25 -1.96
C ILE A 135 11.38 5.03 -3.20
N GLU A 136 12.18 5.04 -4.26
CA GLU A 136 11.84 5.75 -5.50
C GLU A 136 10.61 5.16 -6.19
N LEU A 137 10.63 3.85 -6.47
CA LEU A 137 9.55 3.17 -7.20
C LEU A 137 8.24 3.19 -6.43
N PHE A 138 8.27 3.01 -5.11
CA PHE A 138 7.08 3.09 -4.27
C PHE A 138 6.54 4.52 -4.24
N GLY A 139 7.42 5.51 -4.04
CA GLY A 139 7.06 6.92 -4.06
C GLY A 139 6.35 7.32 -5.34
N LEU A 140 6.92 6.95 -6.50
CA LEU A 140 6.34 7.26 -7.82
C LEU A 140 5.04 6.49 -8.11
N SER A 141 4.90 5.25 -7.63
CA SER A 141 3.69 4.44 -7.83
C SER A 141 2.44 5.07 -7.20
N HIS A 142 2.62 5.97 -6.24
CA HIS A 142 1.55 6.71 -5.57
C HIS A 142 1.21 8.05 -6.24
N ASN A 143 1.74 8.31 -7.44
CA ASN A 143 1.47 9.50 -8.26
C ASN A 143 1.67 10.82 -7.49
N PRO A 144 2.86 11.07 -6.93
CA PRO A 144 3.12 12.30 -6.19
C PRO A 144 3.09 13.49 -7.15
N THR A 145 2.40 14.56 -6.75
CA THR A 145 2.26 15.80 -7.53
C THR A 145 3.30 16.85 -7.17
N ASN A 146 3.98 16.67 -6.03
CA ASN A 146 4.95 17.60 -5.48
C ASN A 146 5.95 16.87 -4.56
N LEU A 147 6.99 17.57 -4.12
CA LEU A 147 8.02 17.00 -3.25
C LEU A 147 7.45 16.50 -1.90
N GLY A 148 6.45 17.17 -1.33
CA GLY A 148 5.83 16.78 -0.06
C GLY A 148 5.09 15.45 -0.15
N SER A 149 4.32 15.23 -1.22
CA SER A 149 3.65 13.96 -1.50
C SER A 149 4.66 12.85 -1.85
N TRP A 150 5.71 13.15 -2.62
CA TRP A 150 6.78 12.18 -2.89
C TRP A 150 7.51 11.76 -1.60
N LEU A 151 7.83 12.71 -0.70
CA LEU A 151 8.46 12.39 0.58
C LEU A 151 7.56 11.55 1.49
N THR A 152 6.26 11.84 1.51
CA THR A 152 5.27 11.05 2.26
C THR A 152 5.26 9.59 1.80
N TYR A 153 5.17 9.34 0.48
CA TYR A 153 5.11 7.99 -0.07
C TYR A 153 6.48 7.30 -0.12
N GLY A 154 7.52 7.99 -0.56
CA GLY A 154 8.89 7.46 -0.60
C GLY A 154 9.38 7.05 0.79
N GLY A 155 9.00 7.79 1.83
CA GLY A 155 9.25 7.43 3.22
C GLY A 155 8.68 6.05 3.60
N MET A 156 7.56 5.64 3.01
CA MET A 156 6.95 4.32 3.21
C MET A 156 7.65 3.21 2.41
N GLY A 157 8.27 3.54 1.27
CA GLY A 157 8.81 2.55 0.32
C GLY A 157 9.96 1.68 0.82
N LYS A 158 10.59 2.01 1.95
CA LYS A 158 11.60 1.15 2.60
C LYS A 158 11.00 0.23 3.66
N PHE A 159 9.91 0.67 4.30
CA PHE A 159 9.47 0.09 5.57
C PHE A 159 8.69 -1.18 5.40
#